data_AF-U2FZJ0-F1
#
_entry.id   AF-U2FZJ0-F1
#
_cell.length_a   1.000
_cell.length_b   1.000
_cell.length_c   1.000
_cell.angle_alpha   90.00
_cell.angle_beta   90.00
_cell.angle_gamma   90.00
#
_symmetry.space_group_name_H-M   'P 1'
#
loop_
_entity.id
_entity.type
_entity.pdbx_description
1 polymer ?
#
loop_
_entity_poly.entity_id
_entity_poly.type
_entity_poly.pdbx_seq_one_letter_code
_entity_poly.pdbx_strand_id
1 'polypeptide(L)' 'MLAEPAYFGKAEVFRRDDAVTGIASRKGMAAFWNIPGYMNGRGGHIDLIDGARAICASDCYWTASEMWFWPLR' A
#
# COMPACT_ATOMS: atom_id res chain seq x y z
N MET A 1 2.70 -3.23 14.00
CA MET A 1 3.65 -4.35 13.79
C MET A 1 4.63 -4.03 12.67
N LEU A 2 4.24 -3.96 11.39
CA LEU A 2 5.19 -3.67 10.29
C LEU A 2 5.73 -2.23 10.26
N ALA A 3 4.96 -1.29 10.84
CA ALA A 3 5.35 0.10 11.04
C ALA A 3 6.44 0.29 12.09
N GLU A 4 6.74 -0.73 12.89
CA GLU A 4 7.84 -0.69 13.84
C GLU A 4 9.15 -0.65 13.05
N PRO A 5 9.98 0.41 13.22
CA PRO A 5 11.15 0.63 12.39
C PRO A 5 12.12 -0.56 12.31
N ALA A 6 12.14 -1.42 13.33
CA ALA A 6 13.00 -2.59 13.41
C ALA A 6 12.68 -3.69 12.38
N TYR A 7 11.50 -3.69 11.74
CA TYR A 7 11.17 -4.68 10.70
C TYR A 7 11.56 -4.19 9.30
N PHE A 8 10.75 -3.31 8.72
CA PHE A 8 10.91 -2.84 7.34
C PHE A 8 11.28 -1.35 7.25
N GLY A 9 11.60 -0.72 8.38
CA GLY A 9 11.78 0.71 8.47
C GLY A 9 10.46 1.49 8.36
N LYS A 10 10.57 2.80 8.15
CA LYS A 10 9.43 3.69 8.01
C LYS A 10 8.78 3.49 6.63
N ALA A 11 7.46 3.37 6.61
CA ALA A 11 6.70 3.35 5.36
C ALA A 11 6.78 4.70 4.63
N GLU A 12 6.79 4.65 3.31
CA GLU A 12 6.42 5.78 2.48
C GLU A 12 4.88 5.90 2.48
N VAL A 13 4.35 7.05 2.88
CA VAL A 13 2.91 7.27 3.03
C VAL A 13 2.41 8.15 1.89
N PHE A 14 1.42 7.66 1.15
CA PHE A 14 0.82 8.33 0.02
C PHE A 14 -0.67 8.55 0.24
N ARG A 15 -1.18 9.69 -0.24
CA ARG A 15 -2.62 9.83 -0.51
C ARG A 15 -2.98 8.99 -1.73
N ARG A 16 -4.27 8.66 -1.86
CA ARG A 16 -4.82 7.89 -2.99
C ARG A 16 -4.22 8.26 -4.34
N ASP A 17 -4.34 9.54 -4.69
CA ASP A 17 -4.01 10.02 -6.04
C ASP A 17 -2.49 10.06 -6.29
N ASP A 18 -1.69 10.05 -5.22
CA ASP A 18 -0.22 10.09 -5.28
C ASP A 18 0.40 8.70 -5.30
N ALA A 19 -0.34 7.65 -4.90
CA ALA A 19 0.24 6.35 -4.61
C ALA A 19 0.81 5.63 -5.84
N VAL A 20 0.14 5.72 -6.99
CA VAL A 20 0.62 5.08 -8.24
C VAL A 20 1.95 5.71 -8.68
N THR A 21 2.00 7.05 -8.73
CA THR A 21 3.21 7.79 -9.08
C THR A 21 4.31 7.62 -8.04
N GLY A 22 3.94 7.61 -6.76
CA GLY A 22 4.86 7.43 -5.64
C GLY A 22 5.53 6.06 -5.67
N ILE A 23 4.77 4.97 -5.80
CA ILE A 23 5.30 3.60 -5.88
C ILE A 23 6.12 3.41 -7.16
N ALA A 24 5.63 3.97 -8.28
CA ALA A 24 6.26 3.87 -9.60
C ALA A 24 6.55 2.41 -9.97
N SER A 25 7.73 2.11 -10.52
CA SER A 25 8.12 0.77 -10.95
C SER A 25 8.64 -0.14 -9.82
N ARG A 26 8.58 0.31 -8.55
CA ARG A 26 9.17 -0.41 -7.42
C ARG A 26 8.29 -1.56 -6.98
N LYS A 27 8.93 -2.60 -6.44
CA LYS A 27 8.27 -3.74 -5.82
C LYS A 27 8.36 -3.63 -4.31
N GLY A 28 7.38 -4.19 -3.61
CA GLY A 28 7.40 -4.15 -2.16
C GLY A 28 6.11 -4.61 -1.51
N MET A 29 5.93 -4.20 -0.27
CA MET A 29 4.68 -4.37 0.46
C MET A 29 3.86 -3.09 0.41
N ALA A 30 2.55 -3.23 0.22
CA ALA A 30 1.59 -2.14 0.26
C ALA A 30 0.51 -2.43 1.31
N ALA A 31 0.22 -1.45 2.16
CA ALA A 31 -0.97 -1.46 3.01
C ALA A 31 -1.94 -0.37 2.55
N PHE A 32 -3.16 -0.79 2.20
CA PHE A 32 -4.26 0.04 1.76
C PHE A 32 -5.18 0.33 2.95
N TRP A 33 -5.36 1.60 3.30
CA TRP A 33 -6.13 2.01 4.48
C TRP A 33 -7.48 2.63 4.13
N ASN A 34 -8.47 2.38 4.98
CA ASN A 34 -9.82 2.97 4.91
C ASN A 34 -10.47 2.78 3.54
N ILE A 35 -10.57 1.52 3.11
CA ILE A 35 -11.17 1.15 1.82
C ILE A 35 -12.67 1.51 1.85
N PRO A 36 -13.16 2.38 0.94
CA PRO A 36 -14.58 2.75 0.89
C PRO A 36 -15.48 1.52 0.73
N GLY A 37 -16.54 1.45 1.54
CA GLY A 37 -17.50 0.33 1.52
C GLY A 37 -17.06 -0.94 2.27
N TYR A 38 -15.80 -1.04 2.70
CA TYR A 38 -15.29 -2.18 3.46
C TYR A 38 -15.20 -1.87 4.96
N MET A 39 -15.88 -2.66 5.80
CA MET A 39 -15.98 -2.45 7.25
C MET A 39 -16.31 -0.98 7.62
N ASN A 40 -17.29 -0.39 6.93
CA ASN A 40 -17.68 1.03 7.09
C ASN A 40 -16.52 2.03 6.89
N GLY A 41 -15.62 1.75 5.93
CA GLY A 41 -14.49 2.61 5.59
C GLY A 41 -13.34 2.56 6.60
N ARG A 42 -13.34 1.58 7.52
CA ARG A 42 -12.27 1.37 8.51
C ARG A 42 -11.39 0.16 8.19
N GLY A 43 -11.83 -0.67 7.26
CA GLY A 43 -11.09 -1.85 6.83
C GLY A 43 -9.90 -1.46 5.94
N GLY A 44 -8.89 -2.33 5.94
CA GLY A 44 -7.73 -2.21 5.07
C GLY A 44 -7.36 -3.54 4.44
N HIS A 45 -6.36 -3.50 3.56
CA HIS A 45 -5.79 -4.66 2.90
C HIS A 45 -4.27 -4.54 2.92
N ILE A 46 -3.55 -5.64 3.08
CA ILE A 46 -2.10 -5.67 2.97
C ILE A 46 -1.68 -6.72 1.96
N ASP A 47 -0.77 -6.35 1.06
CA ASP A 47 -0.36 -7.22 -0.03
C ASP A 47 1.09 -6.93 -0.49
N LEU A 48 1.62 -7.83 -1.31
CA LEU A 48 2.81 -7.57 -2.12
C LEU A 48 2.39 -6.90 -3.43
N ILE A 49 3.18 -5.94 -3.90
CA ILE A 49 2.91 -5.17 -5.12
C ILE A 49 4.10 -5.21 -6.09
N ASP A 50 3.80 -5.35 -7.38
CA ASP A 50 4.69 -5.04 -8.50
C ASP A 50 4.22 -3.73 -9.16
N GLY A 51 4.84 -2.61 -8.77
CA GLY A 51 4.44 -1.28 -9.21
C GLY A 51 4.59 -1.05 -10.72
N ALA A 52 5.52 -1.74 -11.38
CA ALA A 52 5.70 -1.64 -12.83
C ALA A 52 4.46 -2.12 -13.62
N ARG A 53 3.66 -2.99 -13.00
CA ARG A 53 2.41 -3.53 -13.56
C ARG A 53 1.17 -3.05 -12.82
N ALA A 54 1.34 -2.32 -11.71
CA ALA A 54 0.28 -1.95 -10.77
C ALA A 54 -0.59 -3.14 -10.31
N ILE A 55 0.04 -4.32 -10.11
CA ILE A 55 -0.63 -5.54 -9.66
C ILE A 55 -0.19 -5.94 -8.26
N CYS A 56 -1.12 -6.48 -7.49
CA CYS A 56 -0.87 -7.06 -6.17
C CYS A 56 -0.88 -8.58 -6.27
N ALA A 57 -0.24 -9.26 -5.32
CA ALA A 57 -0.19 -10.72 -5.33
C ALA A 57 -1.57 -11.35 -5.11
N SER A 58 -2.43 -10.71 -4.31
CA SER A 58 -3.85 -11.09 -4.17
C SER A 58 -4.77 -10.08 -4.85
N ASP A 59 -4.79 -8.82 -4.36
CA ASP A 59 -5.70 -7.79 -4.86
C ASP A 59 -5.23 -6.37 -4.48
N CYS A 60 -5.48 -5.38 -5.33
CA CYS A 60 -5.09 -3.99 -5.10
C CYS A 60 -6.30 -3.09 -4.86
N TYR A 61 -6.30 -2.36 -3.74
CA TYR A 61 -7.39 -1.46 -3.37
C TYR A 61 -7.00 0.00 -3.56
N TRP A 62 -6.76 0.41 -4.80
CA TRP A 62 -6.39 1.79 -5.18
C TRP A 62 -7.43 2.86 -4.79
N THR A 63 -8.63 2.45 -4.37
CA THR A 63 -9.66 3.36 -3.83
C THR A 63 -9.50 3.63 -2.33
N ALA A 64 -8.52 3.03 -1.65
CA ALA A 64 -8.13 3.39 -0.28
C ALA A 64 -7.85 4.89 -0.15
N SER A 65 -8.06 5.46 1.05
CA SER A 65 -7.78 6.89 1.27
C SER A 65 -6.29 7.18 1.39
N GLU A 66 -5.55 6.21 1.91
CA GLU A 66 -4.12 6.30 2.22
C GLU A 66 -3.45 4.95 1.92
N MET A 67 -2.21 5.01 1.45
CA MET A 67 -1.41 3.85 1.12
C MET A 67 -0.04 3.96 1.76
N TRP A 68 0.38 2.90 2.44
CA TRP A 68 1.72 2.78 3.01
C TRP A 68 2.51 1.81 2.15
N PHE A 69 3.74 2.17 1.81
CA PHE A 69 4.59 1.38 0.96
C PHE A 69 5.95 1.14 1.62
N TRP A 70 6.40 -0.11 1.61
CA TRP A 70 7.76 -0.48 1.98
C TRP A 70 8.44 -1.10 0.77
N PRO A 71 9.41 -0.42 0.14
CA PRO A 71 10.14 -0.99 -1.00
C PRO A 71 10.95 -2.20 -0.55
N LEU A 72 10.90 -3.28 -1.32
CA LEU A 72 11.70 -4.49 -1.13
C LEU A 72 12.67 -4.64 -2.32
N ARG A 73 13.86 -5.18 -2.06
CA ARG A 73 14.88 -5.48 -3.08
C ARG A 73 14.82 -6.92 -3.52
#